data_AF-A0A5B8MUB4-F1
#
_entry.id   AF-A0A5B8MUB4-F1
#
_cell.length_a   1.000
_cell.length_b   1.000
_cell.length_c   1.000
_cell.angle_alpha   90.00
_cell.angle_beta   90.00
_cell.angle_gamma   90.00
#
_symmetry.space_group_name_H-M   'P 1'
#
loop_
_entity.id
_entity.type
_entity.pdbx_description
1 polymer ?
#
loop_
_entity_poly.entity_id
_entity_poly.type
_entity_poly.pdbx_seq_one_letter_code
_entity_poly.pdbx_strand_id
1 'polypeptide(L)'
;MAENVPQGAAFDRSYKEETSFINHVPKTREEREALRDKDKLEKVRLEDRKGCYYKYDGNSEDNILLPPQNSLAYQDDTERFYRDFAAEEYGRRLEKKFKDDERYAKKRAELSEREVERWNKMEREYVENEAKAEALQDSSAAKRNASSVNYNVITLKYANTHGGQLLKYEDDTIRYRATLRGRALEQKMSSVEYDLLTGDAKIDRVKVSDKPEPPVAS
;
A
#
# COMPACT_ATOMS: atom_id res chain seq x y z
N MET A 1 -10.10 -94.77 24.37
CA MET A 1 -10.38 -95.42 23.07
C MET A 1 -11.56 -94.67 22.45
N ALA A 2 -11.53 -94.11 21.26
CA ALA A 2 -10.47 -93.81 20.32
C ALA A 2 -10.91 -92.52 19.62
N GLU A 3 -9.93 -91.69 19.29
CA GLU A 3 -10.08 -90.46 18.53
C GLU A 3 -10.77 -90.72 17.18
N ASN A 4 -11.60 -89.78 16.74
CA ASN A 4 -11.89 -89.65 15.32
C ASN A 4 -11.99 -88.16 15.00
N VAL A 5 -10.80 -87.57 14.80
CA VAL A 5 -10.62 -86.23 14.25
C VAL A 5 -11.04 -86.30 12.78
N PRO A 6 -12.07 -85.56 12.34
CA PRO A 6 -12.44 -85.56 10.93
C PRO A 6 -11.31 -84.93 10.11
N GLN A 7 -10.80 -85.74 9.20
CA GLN A 7 -9.78 -85.41 8.22
C GLN A 7 -10.19 -84.16 7.44
N GLY A 8 -9.21 -83.28 7.22
CA GLY A 8 -9.37 -82.00 6.54
C GLY A 8 -10.12 -82.13 5.22
N ALA A 9 -11.31 -81.55 5.17
CA ALA A 9 -11.91 -81.14 3.92
C ALA A 9 -11.16 -79.90 3.45
N ALA A 10 -10.28 -80.10 2.48
CA ALA A 10 -9.71 -79.02 1.68
C ALA A 10 -10.85 -78.09 1.25
N PHE A 11 -10.84 -76.85 1.75
CA PHE A 11 -11.76 -75.83 1.29
C PHE A 11 -11.31 -75.43 -0.12
N ASP A 12 -11.79 -76.21 -1.09
CA ASP A 12 -11.64 -75.94 -2.50
C ASP A 12 -12.20 -74.53 -2.75
N ARG A 13 -11.30 -73.56 -2.94
CA ARG A 13 -11.68 -72.23 -3.41
C ARG A 13 -12.01 -72.33 -4.89
N SER A 14 -13.04 -73.10 -5.22
CA SER A 14 -13.69 -72.99 -6.51
C SER A 14 -14.34 -71.62 -6.52
N TYR A 15 -13.74 -70.67 -7.23
CA TYR A 15 -14.35 -69.39 -7.58
C TYR A 15 -15.64 -69.70 -8.36
N LYS A 16 -16.77 -69.78 -7.66
CA LYS A 16 -18.06 -69.58 -8.29
C LYS A 16 -18.26 -68.07 -8.37
N GLU A 17 -17.96 -67.55 -9.55
CA GLU A 17 -18.42 -66.23 -9.99
C GLU A 17 -19.95 -66.22 -9.98
N GLU A 18 -20.54 -65.74 -8.89
CA GLU A 18 -21.93 -65.28 -8.88
C GLU A 18 -21.94 -63.80 -8.51
N THR A 19 -21.38 -62.96 -9.39
CA THR A 19 -21.78 -61.54 -9.42
C THR A 19 -23.19 -61.48 -10.00
N SER A 20 -24.20 -61.74 -9.16
CA SER A 20 -25.58 -61.43 -9.51
C SER A 20 -25.69 -59.92 -9.72
N PHE A 21 -26.19 -59.50 -10.88
CA PHE A 21 -26.44 -58.09 -11.16
C PHE A 21 -27.60 -57.62 -10.28
N ILE A 22 -27.29 -56.87 -9.23
CA ILE A 22 -28.30 -56.25 -8.37
C ILE A 22 -28.75 -54.95 -9.06
N ASN A 23 -29.96 -54.97 -9.61
CA ASN A 23 -30.56 -53.77 -10.18
C ASN A 23 -31.02 -52.84 -9.04
N HIS A 24 -30.23 -51.79 -8.76
CA HIS A 24 -30.62 -50.76 -7.81
C HIS A 24 -31.63 -49.81 -8.46
N VAL A 25 -32.72 -49.54 -7.74
CA VAL A 25 -33.69 -48.51 -8.14
C VAL A 25 -32.97 -47.16 -8.26
N PRO A 26 -33.13 -46.41 -9.36
CA PRO A 26 -32.49 -45.12 -9.52
C PRO A 26 -33.01 -44.13 -8.47
N LYS A 27 -32.07 -43.38 -7.85
CA LYS A 27 -32.40 -42.41 -6.80
C LYS A 27 -33.26 -41.27 -7.33
N THR A 28 -34.27 -40.91 -6.55
CA THR A 28 -35.11 -39.74 -6.84
C THR A 28 -34.30 -38.44 -6.81
N ARG A 29 -34.87 -37.35 -7.32
CA ARG A 29 -34.21 -36.04 -7.30
C ARG A 29 -33.99 -35.55 -5.87
N GLU A 30 -34.97 -35.76 -5.01
CA GLU A 30 -34.95 -35.36 -3.60
C GLU A 30 -33.85 -36.11 -2.83
N GLU A 31 -33.71 -37.42 -3.02
CA GLU A 31 -32.61 -38.20 -2.46
C GLU A 31 -31.24 -37.71 -2.93
N ARG A 32 -31.12 -37.30 -4.20
CA ARG A 32 -29.88 -36.73 -4.74
C ARG A 32 -29.54 -35.37 -4.16
N GLU A 33 -30.54 -34.52 -3.93
CA GLU A 33 -30.36 -33.22 -3.27
C GLU A 33 -30.05 -33.39 -1.77
N ALA A 34 -30.69 -34.34 -1.09
CA ALA A 34 -30.39 -34.69 0.29
C ALA A 34 -28.96 -35.19 0.46
N LEU A 35 -28.42 -35.97 -0.48
CA LEU A 35 -27.02 -36.43 -0.43
C LEU A 35 -25.98 -35.30 -0.54
N ARG A 36 -26.37 -34.12 -1.04
CA ARG A 36 -25.47 -32.95 -1.16
C ARG A 36 -25.40 -32.12 0.11
N ASP A 37 -26.41 -32.21 0.97
CA ASP A 37 -26.56 -31.38 2.17
C ASP A 37 -26.64 -32.28 3.41
N LYS A 38 -25.67 -32.14 4.31
CA LYS A 38 -25.54 -32.99 5.50
C LYS A 38 -26.80 -32.99 6.35
N ASP A 39 -27.43 -31.83 6.51
CA ASP A 39 -28.60 -31.71 7.39
C ASP A 39 -29.82 -32.41 6.80
N LYS A 40 -30.00 -32.34 5.47
CA LYS A 40 -31.07 -33.04 4.77
C LYS A 40 -30.85 -34.56 4.78
N LEU A 41 -29.60 -34.99 4.61
CA LEU A 41 -29.23 -36.39 4.65
C LEU A 41 -29.57 -37.03 6.01
N GLU A 42 -29.25 -36.35 7.11
CA GLU A 42 -29.55 -36.84 8.46
C GLU A 42 -31.06 -36.88 8.74
N LYS A 43 -31.85 -35.93 8.22
CA LYS A 43 -33.32 -35.99 8.32
C LYS A 43 -33.88 -37.24 7.66
N VAL A 44 -33.48 -37.53 6.42
CA VAL A 44 -33.91 -38.74 5.69
C VAL A 44 -33.49 -40.01 6.45
N ARG A 45 -32.28 -40.05 7.01
CA ARG A 45 -31.83 -41.20 7.82
C ARG A 45 -32.65 -41.39 9.09
N LEU A 46 -33.07 -40.31 9.73
CA LEU A 46 -33.93 -40.36 10.92
C LEU A 46 -35.33 -40.83 10.57
N GLU A 47 -35.87 -40.37 9.44
CA GLU A 47 -37.17 -40.80 8.90
C GLU A 47 -37.18 -42.29 8.53
N ASP A 48 -36.14 -42.77 7.84
CA ASP A 48 -36.00 -44.16 7.40
C ASP A 48 -35.56 -45.14 8.50
N ARG A 49 -35.30 -44.64 9.71
CA ARG A 49 -34.82 -45.46 10.83
C ARG A 49 -35.90 -46.45 11.27
N LYS A 50 -35.76 -47.71 10.86
CA LYS A 50 -36.64 -48.82 11.27
C LYS A 50 -36.05 -49.58 12.46
N GLY A 51 -36.80 -49.66 13.57
CA GLY A 51 -36.46 -50.40 14.78
C GLY A 51 -36.14 -49.53 16.00
N CYS A 52 -36.30 -50.11 17.20
CA CYS A 52 -36.37 -49.46 18.53
C CYS A 52 -37.73 -48.78 18.84
N TYR A 53 -37.98 -48.52 20.13
CA TYR A 53 -39.23 -47.92 20.66
C TYR A 53 -39.44 -46.44 20.28
N TYR A 54 -38.57 -45.84 19.48
CA TYR A 54 -38.64 -44.43 19.10
C TYR A 54 -39.00 -44.31 17.61
N LYS A 55 -40.11 -43.62 17.32
CA LYS A 55 -40.50 -43.22 15.98
C LYS A 55 -40.06 -41.77 15.74
N TYR A 56 -39.73 -41.43 14.50
CA TYR A 56 -39.44 -40.05 14.14
C TYR A 56 -40.75 -39.27 14.00
N ASP A 57 -40.98 -38.32 14.90
CA ASP A 57 -42.19 -37.50 14.95
C ASP A 57 -41.92 -36.09 14.38
N GLY A 58 -41.25 -35.99 13.23
CA GLY A 58 -40.85 -34.70 12.66
C GLY A 58 -42.04 -33.78 12.40
N ASN A 59 -42.95 -34.22 11.54
CA ASN A 59 -44.17 -33.53 11.12
C ASN A 59 -45.43 -34.40 11.26
N SER A 60 -45.39 -35.45 12.08
CA SER A 60 -46.57 -36.27 12.35
C SER A 60 -47.57 -35.49 13.19
N GLU A 61 -48.86 -35.78 13.04
CA GLU A 61 -49.94 -35.24 13.88
C GLU A 61 -49.75 -35.57 15.38
N ASP A 62 -48.84 -36.51 15.68
CA ASP A 62 -48.44 -36.95 17.02
C ASP A 62 -47.33 -36.07 17.65
N ASN A 63 -46.76 -35.11 16.92
CA ASN A 63 -45.73 -34.22 17.45
C ASN A 63 -46.34 -33.18 18.41
N ILE A 64 -46.15 -33.39 19.71
CA ILE A 64 -46.69 -32.53 20.79
C ILE A 64 -46.18 -31.09 20.70
N LEU A 65 -45.05 -30.84 20.02
CA LEU A 65 -44.48 -29.50 19.85
C LEU A 65 -45.15 -28.67 18.75
N LEU A 66 -45.89 -29.31 17.84
CA LEU A 66 -46.54 -28.66 16.71
C LEU A 66 -48.07 -28.77 16.88
N PRO A 67 -48.81 -27.65 16.92
CA PRO A 67 -50.25 -27.73 16.93
C PRO A 67 -50.75 -28.38 15.63
N PRO A 68 -51.71 -29.31 15.68
CA PRO A 68 -52.24 -29.94 14.47
C PRO A 68 -53.00 -28.92 13.63
N GLN A 69 -53.06 -29.10 12.30
CA GLN A 69 -53.62 -28.12 11.35
C GLN A 69 -55.06 -27.70 11.62
N ASN A 70 -55.82 -28.55 12.32
CA ASN A 70 -57.20 -28.33 12.71
C ASN A 70 -57.37 -27.61 14.07
N SER A 71 -56.28 -27.30 14.77
CA SER A 71 -56.29 -26.58 16.04
C SER A 71 -56.30 -25.08 15.82
N LEU A 72 -56.96 -24.33 16.72
CA LEU A 72 -56.87 -22.86 16.74
C LEU A 72 -55.44 -22.35 16.96
N ALA A 73 -54.57 -23.17 17.54
CA ALA A 73 -53.17 -22.82 17.76
C ALA A 73 -52.30 -23.00 16.50
N TYR A 74 -52.83 -23.60 15.43
CA TYR A 74 -52.11 -23.77 14.18
C TYR A 74 -52.00 -22.44 13.42
N GLN A 75 -50.79 -22.14 12.99
CA GLN A 75 -50.48 -21.02 12.12
C GLN A 75 -49.50 -21.50 11.06
N ASP A 76 -49.71 -21.10 9.82
CA ASP A 76 -48.79 -21.45 8.74
C ASP A 76 -47.44 -20.77 8.95
N ASP A 77 -46.35 -21.44 8.57
CA ASP A 77 -45.00 -20.89 8.73
C ASP A 77 -44.84 -19.54 8.00
N THR A 78 -45.60 -19.32 6.91
CA THR A 78 -45.56 -18.04 6.19
C THR A 78 -46.16 -16.87 6.95
N GLU A 79 -47.09 -17.14 7.87
CA GLU A 79 -47.71 -16.13 8.73
C GLU A 79 -46.99 -16.02 10.08
N ARG A 80 -46.35 -17.11 10.52
CA ARG A 80 -45.57 -17.17 11.76
C ARG A 80 -44.30 -16.33 11.70
N PHE A 81 -43.66 -16.25 10.53
CA PHE A 81 -42.41 -15.53 10.34
C PHE A 81 -42.59 -14.28 9.47
N TYR A 82 -41.99 -13.17 9.88
CA TYR A 82 -41.93 -11.95 9.07
C TYR A 82 -41.01 -12.18 7.85
N ARG A 83 -41.62 -12.22 6.65
CA ARG A 83 -40.92 -12.58 5.40
C ARG A 83 -40.04 -11.46 4.84
N ASP A 84 -40.33 -10.21 5.18
CA ASP A 84 -39.68 -9.03 4.59
C ASP A 84 -38.50 -8.48 5.40
N PHE A 85 -38.02 -9.22 6.40
CA PHE A 85 -36.90 -8.81 7.25
C PHE A 85 -35.65 -8.42 6.43
N ALA A 86 -35.39 -9.15 5.34
CA ALA A 86 -34.26 -8.88 4.47
C ALA A 86 -34.35 -7.51 3.79
N ALA A 87 -35.56 -7.07 3.41
CA ALA A 87 -35.78 -5.77 2.77
C ALA A 87 -35.61 -4.63 3.78
N GLU A 88 -36.15 -4.77 4.99
CA GLU A 88 -35.99 -3.78 6.06
C GLU A 88 -34.52 -3.62 6.49
N GLU A 89 -33.80 -4.74 6.69
CA GLU A 89 -32.37 -4.69 7.02
C GLU A 89 -31.55 -4.06 5.90
N TYR A 90 -31.89 -4.34 4.63
CA TYR A 90 -31.25 -3.69 3.50
C TYR A 90 -31.50 -2.16 3.49
N GLY A 91 -32.75 -1.74 3.72
CA GLY A 91 -33.11 -0.33 3.85
C GLY A 91 -32.33 0.37 4.97
N ARG A 92 -32.26 -0.26 6.14
CA ARG A 92 -31.50 0.23 7.30
C ARG A 92 -30.01 0.40 6.99
N ARG A 93 -29.40 -0.55 6.26
CA ARG A 93 -27.99 -0.46 5.85
C ARG A 93 -27.76 0.67 4.85
N LEU A 94 -28.68 0.84 3.89
CA LEU A 94 -28.62 1.92 2.92
C LEU A 94 -28.72 3.29 3.60
N GLU A 95 -29.66 3.48 4.52
CA GLU A 95 -29.80 4.73 5.27
C GLU A 95 -28.55 5.07 6.07
N LYS A 96 -27.96 4.06 6.73
CA LYS A 96 -26.71 4.25 7.46
C LYS A 96 -25.59 4.68 6.53
N LYS A 97 -25.44 3.99 5.40
CA LYS A 97 -24.44 4.33 4.39
C LYS A 97 -24.63 5.74 3.85
N PHE A 98 -25.86 6.12 3.54
CA PHE A 98 -26.21 7.45 3.05
C PHE A 98 -25.83 8.55 4.06
N LYS A 99 -26.18 8.38 5.33
CA LYS A 99 -25.82 9.32 6.40
C LYS A 99 -24.30 9.45 6.57
N ASP A 100 -23.58 8.33 6.51
CA ASP A 100 -22.12 8.34 6.58
C ASP A 100 -21.51 9.05 5.36
N ASP A 101 -22.01 8.78 4.16
CA ASP A 101 -21.56 9.40 2.90
C ASP A 101 -21.79 10.92 2.91
N GLU A 102 -22.95 11.38 3.37
CA GLU A 102 -23.26 12.81 3.55
C GLU A 102 -22.30 13.48 4.54
N ARG A 103 -22.07 12.83 5.70
CA ARG A 103 -21.11 13.34 6.71
C ARG A 103 -19.71 13.49 6.12
N TYR A 104 -19.25 12.49 5.36
CA TYR A 104 -17.93 12.54 4.74
C TYR A 104 -17.85 13.55 3.60
N ALA A 105 -18.91 13.72 2.81
CA ALA A 105 -18.96 14.73 1.77
C ALA A 105 -18.86 16.15 2.37
N LYS A 106 -19.67 16.42 3.40
CA LYS A 106 -19.65 17.71 4.11
C LYS A 106 -18.29 18.01 4.73
N LYS A 107 -17.71 17.05 5.46
CA LYS A 107 -16.38 17.21 6.07
C LYS A 107 -15.28 17.44 5.03
N ARG A 108 -15.35 16.77 3.87
CA ARG A 108 -14.39 16.99 2.78
C ARG A 108 -14.51 18.40 2.19
N ALA A 109 -15.73 18.89 1.97
CA ALA A 109 -15.94 20.25 1.49
C ALA A 109 -15.39 21.29 2.48
N GLU A 110 -15.74 21.19 3.76
CA GLU A 110 -15.26 22.11 4.81
C GLU A 110 -13.74 22.13 4.94
N LEU A 111 -13.09 20.95 4.86
CA LEU A 111 -11.63 20.87 4.91
C LEU A 111 -10.99 21.45 3.66
N SER A 112 -11.58 21.23 2.48
CA SER A 112 -11.10 21.81 1.22
C SER A 112 -11.19 23.33 1.24
N GLU A 113 -12.31 23.89 1.72
CA GLU A 113 -12.50 25.34 1.83
C GLU A 113 -11.49 25.97 2.80
N ARG A 114 -11.32 25.38 3.99
CA ARG A 114 -10.32 25.84 4.97
C ARG A 114 -8.90 25.80 4.41
N GLU A 115 -8.58 24.76 3.64
CA GLU A 115 -7.28 24.63 3.02
C GLU A 115 -7.07 25.74 1.99
N VAL A 116 -8.03 25.96 1.08
CA VAL A 116 -7.99 27.06 0.11
C VAL A 116 -7.83 28.42 0.79
N GLU A 117 -8.55 28.69 1.87
CA GLU A 117 -8.39 29.91 2.67
C GLU A 117 -6.97 30.06 3.24
N ARG A 118 -6.40 28.96 3.75
CA ARG A 118 -5.03 28.94 4.27
C ARG A 118 -4.01 29.27 3.17
N TRP A 119 -4.14 28.65 1.99
CA TRP A 119 -3.28 28.93 0.84
C TRP A 119 -3.43 30.37 0.38
N ASN A 120 -4.66 30.89 0.25
CA ASN A 120 -4.90 32.28 -0.13
C ASN A 120 -4.35 33.27 0.89
N LYS A 121 -4.34 32.93 2.18
CA LYS A 121 -3.70 33.74 3.21
C LYS A 121 -2.18 33.74 3.04
N MET A 122 -1.58 32.56 2.88
CA MET A 122 -0.14 32.41 2.68
C MET A 122 0.34 33.15 1.42
N GLU A 123 -0.42 33.06 0.33
CA GLU A 123 -0.12 33.77 -0.92
C GLU A 123 -0.14 35.29 -0.73
N ARG A 124 -1.17 35.82 -0.04
CA ARG A 124 -1.23 37.25 0.28
C ARG A 124 -0.06 37.69 1.15
N GLU A 125 0.27 36.92 2.18
CA GLU A 125 1.42 37.21 3.04
C GLU A 125 2.75 37.17 2.26
N TYR A 126 2.89 36.22 1.33
CA TYR A 126 4.06 36.12 0.46
C TYR A 126 4.17 37.36 -0.43
N VAL A 127 3.11 37.72 -1.15
CA VAL A 127 3.06 38.89 -2.04
C VAL A 127 3.32 40.18 -1.27
N GLU A 128 2.73 40.35 -0.08
CA GLU A 128 2.98 41.51 0.76
C GLU A 128 4.43 41.59 1.24
N ASN A 129 5.03 40.46 1.61
CA ASN A 129 6.43 40.42 2.05
C ASN A 129 7.40 40.65 0.89
N GLU A 130 7.11 40.13 -0.29
CA GLU A 130 7.86 40.38 -1.52
C GLU A 130 7.81 41.88 -1.87
N ALA A 131 6.62 42.48 -1.89
CA ALA A 131 6.47 43.93 -2.11
C ALA A 131 7.22 44.78 -1.06
N LYS A 132 7.19 44.38 0.22
CA LYS A 132 7.98 45.04 1.28
C LYS A 132 9.48 44.89 1.05
N ALA A 133 9.94 43.71 0.62
CA ALA A 133 11.34 43.44 0.34
C ALA A 133 11.85 44.25 -0.86
N GLU A 134 11.07 44.32 -1.95
CA GLU A 134 11.35 45.17 -3.12
C GLU A 134 11.44 46.64 -2.73
N ALA A 135 10.44 47.14 -1.99
CA ALA A 135 10.45 48.53 -1.50
C ALA A 135 11.66 48.81 -0.59
N LEU A 136 12.10 47.84 0.20
CA LEU A 136 13.30 47.97 1.04
C LEU A 136 14.58 47.94 0.20
N GLN A 137 14.65 47.15 -0.87
CA GLN A 137 15.80 47.07 -1.77
C GLN A 137 16.10 48.42 -2.44
N ASP A 138 15.07 49.15 -2.84
CA ASP A 138 15.22 50.49 -3.44
C ASP A 138 15.44 51.60 -2.40
N SER A 139 15.17 51.30 -1.13
CA SER A 139 15.33 52.26 -0.04
C SER A 139 16.80 52.62 0.23
N SER A 140 17.01 53.78 0.84
CA SER A 140 18.34 54.20 1.31
C SER A 140 18.91 53.28 2.41
N ALA A 141 18.07 52.47 3.08
CA ALA A 141 18.54 51.51 4.09
C ALA A 141 19.32 50.35 3.44
N ALA A 142 18.88 49.84 2.29
CA ALA A 142 19.63 48.82 1.56
C ALA A 142 20.99 49.33 1.11
N LYS A 143 21.06 50.58 0.62
CA LYS A 143 22.33 51.21 0.20
C LYS A 143 23.30 51.41 1.37
N ARG A 144 22.79 51.65 2.59
CA ARG A 144 23.62 51.78 3.82
C ARG A 144 24.25 50.45 4.25
N ASN A 145 23.65 49.32 3.91
CA ASN A 145 24.15 47.99 4.23
C ASN A 145 25.00 47.37 3.11
N ALA A 146 25.37 48.15 2.09
CA ALA A 146 26.29 47.69 1.06
C ALA A 146 27.67 47.40 1.66
N SER A 147 28.23 46.23 1.36
CA SER A 147 29.60 45.91 1.75
C SER A 147 30.59 46.86 1.07
N SER A 148 31.66 47.23 1.78
CA SER A 148 32.74 48.04 1.22
C SER A 148 33.51 47.34 0.08
N VAL A 149 33.35 46.02 -0.03
CA VAL A 149 33.98 45.17 -1.05
C VAL A 149 32.94 44.79 -2.09
N ASN A 150 33.31 44.83 -3.37
CA ASN A 150 32.48 44.44 -4.52
C ASN A 150 32.30 42.92 -4.66
N TYR A 151 32.18 42.21 -3.53
CA TYR A 151 31.98 40.77 -3.46
C TYR A 151 30.84 40.47 -2.49
N ASN A 152 29.85 39.70 -2.96
CA ASN A 152 28.71 39.30 -2.16
C ASN A 152 28.97 37.92 -1.53
N VAL A 153 29.11 37.88 -0.21
CA VAL A 153 29.39 36.65 0.55
C VAL A 153 28.22 35.66 0.59
N ILE A 154 26.99 36.10 0.32
CA ILE A 154 25.80 35.24 0.33
C ILE A 154 25.64 34.57 -1.03
N THR A 155 25.71 35.35 -2.11
CA THR A 155 25.59 34.80 -3.48
C THR A 155 26.90 34.23 -4.02
N LEU A 156 28.02 34.46 -3.32
CA LEU A 156 29.39 34.10 -3.69
C LEU A 156 29.81 34.68 -5.06
N LYS A 157 29.20 35.79 -5.45
CA LYS A 157 29.41 36.45 -6.74
C LYS A 157 30.05 37.81 -6.56
N TYR A 158 30.95 38.16 -7.46
CA TYR A 158 31.44 39.53 -7.62
C TYR A 158 30.30 40.42 -8.15
N ALA A 159 30.32 41.70 -7.80
CA ALA A 159 29.36 42.66 -8.34
C ALA A 159 29.55 42.82 -9.86
N ASN A 160 28.44 43.04 -10.58
CA ASN A 160 28.45 43.35 -12.02
C ASN A 160 28.85 44.81 -12.28
N THR A 161 29.89 45.28 -11.61
CA THR A 161 30.47 46.62 -11.76
C THR A 161 31.92 46.48 -12.20
N HIS A 162 32.49 47.53 -12.82
CA HIS A 162 33.91 47.51 -13.19
C HIS A 162 34.82 47.22 -11.97
N GLY A 163 34.50 47.77 -10.80
CA GLY A 163 35.20 47.48 -9.56
C GLY A 163 35.08 46.03 -9.09
N GLY A 164 33.95 45.36 -9.35
CA GLY A 164 33.80 43.92 -9.10
C GLY A 164 34.61 43.06 -10.08
N GLN A 165 34.69 43.47 -11.34
CA GLN A 165 35.53 42.80 -12.35
C GLN A 165 37.02 42.97 -12.05
N LEU A 166 37.45 44.15 -11.58
CA LEU A 166 38.83 44.39 -11.13
C LEU A 166 39.18 43.50 -9.94
N LEU A 167 38.31 43.44 -8.93
CA LEU A 167 38.52 42.57 -7.76
C LEU A 167 38.61 41.09 -8.17
N LYS A 168 37.75 40.66 -9.09
CA LYS A 168 37.81 39.30 -9.67
C LYS A 168 39.15 39.05 -10.36
N TYR A 169 39.59 40.00 -11.18
CA TYR A 169 40.88 39.91 -11.87
C TYR A 169 42.05 39.82 -10.88
N GLU A 170 42.07 40.65 -9.84
CA GLU A 170 43.11 40.60 -8.79
C GLU A 170 43.16 39.23 -8.11
N ASP A 171 42.00 38.72 -7.66
CA ASP A 171 41.90 37.39 -7.06
C ASP A 171 42.35 36.28 -8.02
N ASP A 172 41.91 36.33 -9.28
CA ASP A 172 42.29 35.35 -10.30
C ASP A 172 43.79 35.44 -10.62
N THR A 173 44.40 36.63 -10.58
CA THR A 173 45.86 36.77 -10.77
C THR A 173 46.64 36.17 -9.59
N ILE A 174 46.14 36.31 -8.36
CA ILE A 174 46.75 35.71 -7.18
C ILE A 174 46.66 34.19 -7.28
N ARG A 175 45.49 33.65 -7.66
CA ARG A 175 45.31 32.21 -7.91
C ARG A 175 46.25 31.71 -9.00
N TYR A 176 46.35 32.42 -10.12
CA TYR A 176 47.26 32.09 -11.21
C TYR A 176 48.74 32.10 -10.77
N ARG A 177 49.17 33.09 -10.00
CA ARG A 177 50.55 33.14 -9.46
C ARG A 177 50.81 32.01 -8.48
N ALA A 178 49.83 31.65 -7.65
CA ALA A 178 49.93 30.55 -6.71
C ALA A 178 50.07 29.20 -7.43
N THR A 179 49.30 28.96 -8.51
CA THR A 179 49.43 27.73 -9.32
C THR A 179 50.77 27.66 -10.04
N LEU A 180 51.25 28.76 -10.63
CA LEU A 180 52.59 28.83 -11.21
C LEU A 180 53.69 28.53 -10.17
N ARG A 181 53.58 29.08 -8.96
CA ARG A 181 54.52 28.80 -7.87
C ARG A 181 54.45 27.34 -7.44
N GLY A 182 53.26 26.77 -7.35
CA GLY A 182 53.05 25.35 -7.05
C GLY A 182 53.75 24.46 -8.06
N ARG A 183 53.55 24.73 -9.37
CA ARG A 183 54.23 24.01 -10.46
C ARG A 183 55.75 24.17 -10.40
N ALA A 184 56.24 25.39 -10.17
CA ALA A 184 57.68 25.64 -10.08
C ALA A 184 58.32 24.93 -8.89
N LEU A 185 57.64 24.87 -7.74
CA LEU A 185 58.08 24.11 -6.57
C LEU A 185 58.09 22.61 -6.86
N GLU A 186 57.05 22.08 -7.49
CA GLU A 186 56.98 20.67 -7.89
C GLU A 186 58.12 20.28 -8.83
N GLN A 187 58.45 21.14 -9.80
CA GLN A 187 59.54 20.90 -10.75
C GLN A 187 60.93 21.03 -10.10
N LYS A 188 61.14 22.04 -9.25
CA LYS A 188 62.46 22.32 -8.67
C LYS A 188 62.80 21.51 -7.42
N MET A 189 61.82 21.15 -6.60
CA MET A 189 62.03 20.41 -5.35
C MET A 189 62.05 18.89 -5.53
N SER A 190 61.91 18.43 -6.78
CA SER A 190 62.00 17.02 -7.13
C SER A 190 63.36 16.73 -7.72
N SER A 191 64.18 15.98 -6.99
CA SER A 191 65.50 15.56 -7.49
C SER A 191 65.43 14.46 -8.55
N VAL A 192 64.24 13.88 -8.77
CA VAL A 192 64.05 12.63 -9.52
C VAL A 192 62.85 12.76 -10.49
N GLU A 193 62.91 12.05 -11.61
CA GLU A 193 61.94 12.11 -12.74
C GLU A 193 60.72 11.17 -12.57
N TYR A 194 60.64 10.40 -11.48
CA TYR A 194 59.54 9.49 -11.17
C TYR A 194 58.90 9.82 -9.82
N ASP A 195 57.66 9.36 -9.60
CA ASP A 195 57.00 9.45 -8.31
C ASP A 195 57.63 8.48 -7.29
N LEU A 196 58.13 8.98 -6.17
CA LEU A 196 58.80 8.16 -5.15
C LEU A 196 57.88 7.13 -4.49
N LEU A 197 56.57 7.35 -4.50
CA LEU A 197 55.61 6.43 -3.87
C LEU A 197 55.22 5.26 -4.79
N THR A 198 55.07 5.53 -6.09
CA THR A 198 54.50 4.57 -7.05
C THR A 198 55.52 4.07 -8.06
N GLY A 199 56.62 4.79 -8.28
CA GLY A 199 57.65 4.48 -9.27
C GLY A 199 57.29 4.88 -10.71
N ASP A 200 56.06 5.36 -10.93
CA ASP A 200 55.58 5.78 -12.25
C ASP A 200 56.22 7.11 -12.71
N ALA A 201 56.15 7.36 -14.03
CA ALA A 201 56.57 8.61 -14.62
C ALA A 201 55.85 9.80 -13.96
N LYS A 202 56.60 10.86 -13.66
CA LYS A 202 56.06 12.01 -12.94
C LYS A 202 55.06 12.78 -13.81
N ILE A 203 53.83 12.87 -13.34
CA ILE A 203 52.75 13.62 -13.99
C ILE A 203 52.70 15.02 -13.35
N ASP A 204 52.60 16.08 -14.15
CA ASP A 204 52.34 17.44 -13.65
C ASP A 204 51.00 17.45 -12.90
N ARG A 205 51.03 17.48 -11.56
CA ARG A 205 49.81 17.44 -10.73
C ARG A 205 49.12 18.80 -10.65
N VAL A 206 49.90 19.88 -10.73
CA VAL A 206 49.40 21.24 -10.64
C VAL A 206 48.85 21.68 -11.99
N LYS A 207 47.52 21.73 -12.12
CA LYS A 207 46.84 22.34 -13.26
C LYS A 207 47.00 23.86 -13.18
N VAL A 208 47.78 24.45 -14.09
CA VAL A 208 47.91 25.90 -14.23
C VAL A 208 46.70 26.41 -15.00
N SER A 209 45.95 27.33 -14.40
CA SER A 209 44.84 28.02 -15.06
C SER A 209 45.36 29.00 -16.11
N ASP A 210 44.53 29.36 -17.08
CA ASP A 210 44.89 30.41 -18.05
C ASP A 210 45.19 31.73 -17.34
N LYS A 211 46.08 32.53 -17.94
CA LYS A 211 46.41 33.85 -17.42
C LYS A 211 45.16 34.72 -17.51
N PRO A 212 44.68 35.30 -16.40
CA PRO A 212 43.50 36.16 -16.44
C PRO A 212 43.80 37.43 -17.25
N GLU A 213 42.80 37.89 -18.00
CA GLU A 213 42.86 39.13 -18.76
C GLU A 213 42.33 40.30 -17.94
N PRO A 214 42.94 41.50 -18.06
CA PRO A 214 42.45 42.67 -17.36
C PRO A 214 41.05 43.06 -17.88
N PRO A 215 40.14 43.50 -17.01
CA PRO A 215 38.82 43.94 -17.46
C PRO A 215 38.94 45.19 -18.33
N VAL A 216 38.28 45.18 -19.49
CA VAL A 216 38.20 46.35 -20.37
C VAL A 216 37.37 47.42 -19.67
N ALA A 217 37.92 48.65 -19.57
CA ALA A 217 37.16 49.78 -19.04
C ALA A 217 35.93 50.01 -19.92
N SER A 218 34.75 49.79 -19.33
CA SER A 218 33.43 50.06 -19.92
C SER A 218 33.00 51.48 -19.59
#